data_AF-A0A2X4TSV9-F1
#
_entry.id   AF-A0A2X4TSV9-F1
#
_cell.length_a   1.000
_cell.length_b   1.000
_cell.length_c   1.000
_cell.angle_alpha   90.00
_cell.angle_beta   90.00
_cell.angle_gamma   90.00
#
_symmetry.space_group_name_H-M   'P 1'
#
loop_
_entity.id
_entity.type
_entity.pdbx_description
1 polymer ?
#
loop_
_entity_poly.entity_id
_entity_poly.type
_entity_poly.pdbx_seq_one_letter_code
_entity_poly.pdbx_strand_id
1 'polypeptide(L)'
;MENPRHRSDAGRNQLNVKGQLDEKSWNLDANIDAPRLDGALPGLGGTAKGLLKLRGNLQAPQLLADLTASGLQWQALRINRVKIDGDVRSSDQIQGQLAVRVEQLKQDALEISLLTLDAKGSEKQHQLQLKINGKPVSGQLALQGSFDRQQQRWRGNLNNTRFDTPVGEWRLTRAITLDYLNTAQKISIGPHCWQNPNAELCVPKTIEAGPSGQASVVLNRFDLAMVKPFLGPETALSGVFSGRADVSWKPGGALPDAKVALVGNGVKVVQQVQGNALPIAFDTLNLNAGLTNGRAQADWLIKLHNNGQFNGNIQVTDPQVRRNISGNVNITNISLAMINPALMDGEKAAGMLNANLRLGGSAQKPLVYGRLALDKVDIDGHWMPFDMTDGRLVVNFDGMTSTLEGADRHDPRAVEPVR
;
A
#
# COMPACT_ATOMS: atom_id res chain seq x y z
N MET A 1 -21.39 -14.72 55.77
CA MET A 1 -20.33 -13.95 55.07
C MET A 1 -21.03 -13.10 54.04
N GLU A 2 -21.07 -11.79 54.26
CA GLU A 2 -21.64 -10.83 53.31
C GLU A 2 -20.84 -10.87 52.00
N ASN A 3 -21.53 -11.09 50.88
CA ASN A 3 -20.91 -10.99 49.57
C ASN A 3 -20.64 -9.49 49.31
N PRO A 4 -19.37 -9.06 49.15
CA PRO A 4 -19.07 -7.65 48.91
C PRO A 4 -19.74 -7.21 47.60
N ARG A 5 -20.54 -6.14 47.69
CA ARG A 5 -21.09 -5.45 46.52
C ARG A 5 -20.23 -4.21 46.27
N HIS A 6 -19.46 -4.23 45.19
CA HIS A 6 -18.75 -3.03 44.75
C HIS A 6 -19.55 -2.38 43.62
N ARG A 7 -19.91 -1.12 43.85
CA ARG A 7 -20.49 -0.22 42.85
C ARG A 7 -19.47 0.88 42.57
N SER A 8 -19.04 1.00 41.33
CA SER A 8 -18.28 2.15 40.86
C SER A 8 -19.15 2.97 39.91
N ASP A 9 -19.18 4.28 40.14
CA ASP A 9 -19.93 5.23 39.33
C ASP A 9 -18.91 6.14 38.61
N ALA A 10 -18.94 6.15 37.28
CA ALA A 10 -18.19 7.10 36.44
C ALA A 10 -19.21 7.98 35.70
N GLY A 11 -19.66 9.05 36.36
CA GLY A 11 -20.82 9.82 35.92
C GLY A 11 -22.12 9.05 36.13
N ARG A 12 -22.95 8.94 35.07
CA ARG A 12 -24.22 8.16 35.10
C ARG A 12 -24.04 6.67 34.80
N ASN A 13 -22.82 6.22 34.54
CA ASN A 13 -22.52 4.83 34.25
C ASN A 13 -22.41 4.04 35.54
N GLN A 14 -23.10 2.92 35.62
CA GLN A 14 -23.07 2.00 36.75
C GLN A 14 -22.39 0.70 36.35
N LEU A 15 -21.38 0.31 37.12
CA LEU A 15 -20.82 -1.03 37.09
C LEU A 15 -21.13 -1.69 38.44
N ASN A 16 -22.01 -2.70 38.40
CA ASN A 16 -22.40 -3.45 39.58
C ASN A 16 -21.70 -4.80 39.59
N VAL A 17 -20.70 -4.95 40.44
CA VAL A 17 -19.95 -6.20 40.63
C VAL A 17 -20.45 -6.91 41.89
N LYS A 18 -20.80 -8.18 41.76
CA LYS A 18 -21.24 -9.03 42.86
C LYS A 18 -20.51 -10.36 42.83
N GLY A 19 -20.19 -10.87 44.00
CA GLY A 19 -19.68 -12.23 44.18
C GLY A 19 -18.33 -12.25 44.87
N GLN A 20 -17.62 -13.36 44.72
CA GLN A 20 -16.36 -13.60 45.42
C GLN A 20 -15.27 -14.00 44.44
N LEU A 21 -14.05 -13.59 44.76
CA LEU A 21 -12.85 -14.01 44.07
C LEU A 21 -11.86 -14.44 45.15
N ASP A 22 -11.86 -15.74 45.45
CA ASP A 22 -10.92 -16.37 46.37
C ASP A 22 -10.01 -17.34 45.63
N GLU A 23 -8.97 -17.86 46.29
CA GLU A 23 -7.97 -18.74 45.66
C GLU A 23 -8.58 -20.02 45.07
N LYS A 24 -9.71 -20.49 45.62
CA LYS A 24 -10.33 -21.77 45.27
C LYS A 24 -11.53 -21.63 44.34
N SER A 25 -12.21 -20.49 44.37
CA SER A 25 -13.47 -20.24 43.71
C SER A 25 -13.59 -18.78 43.26
N TRP A 26 -13.75 -18.63 41.95
CA TRP A 26 -14.12 -17.39 41.29
C TRP A 26 -15.59 -17.49 40.93
N ASN A 27 -16.37 -16.55 41.43
CA ASN A 27 -17.77 -16.40 41.09
C ASN A 27 -18.10 -14.91 41.14
N LEU A 28 -17.73 -14.19 40.08
CA LEU A 28 -18.03 -12.76 39.93
C LEU A 28 -19.04 -12.53 38.81
N ASP A 29 -20.05 -11.73 39.10
CA ASP A 29 -21.00 -11.19 38.15
C ASP A 29 -20.85 -9.68 38.09
N ALA A 30 -20.53 -9.16 36.92
CA ALA A 30 -20.48 -7.74 36.65
C ALA A 30 -21.62 -7.37 35.68
N ASN A 31 -22.58 -6.60 36.17
CA ASN A 31 -23.64 -6.02 35.35
C ASN A 31 -23.25 -4.58 34.98
N ILE A 32 -23.14 -4.32 33.68
CA ILE A 32 -22.81 -3.03 33.10
C ILE A 32 -24.11 -2.36 32.68
N ASP A 33 -24.37 -1.17 33.22
CA ASP A 33 -25.40 -0.26 32.73
C ASP A 33 -24.79 1.13 32.56
N ALA A 34 -24.30 1.39 31.36
CA ALA A 34 -23.64 2.64 30.98
C ALA A 34 -24.52 3.39 29.98
N PRO A 35 -25.52 4.18 30.43
CA PRO A 35 -26.39 4.96 29.55
C PRO A 35 -25.67 6.14 28.89
N ARG A 36 -24.43 6.48 29.30
CA ARG A 36 -23.68 7.62 28.80
C ARG A 36 -22.16 7.42 28.92
N LEU A 37 -21.55 6.83 27.90
CA LEU A 37 -20.13 6.45 27.92
C LEU A 37 -19.14 7.62 28.05
N ASP A 38 -19.59 8.85 27.86
CA ASP A 38 -18.75 10.05 27.88
C ASP A 38 -18.21 10.38 29.28
N GLY A 39 -18.86 9.84 30.31
CA GLY A 39 -18.37 9.88 31.70
C GLY A 39 -17.19 8.93 31.99
N ALA A 40 -16.92 7.95 31.12
CA ALA A 40 -15.82 7.00 31.30
C ALA A 40 -14.57 7.39 30.49
N LEU A 41 -14.78 7.91 29.27
CA LEU A 41 -13.70 8.38 28.39
C LEU A 41 -14.16 9.66 27.69
N PRO A 42 -13.48 10.80 27.87
CA PRO A 42 -13.85 12.04 27.19
C PRO A 42 -13.94 11.86 25.67
N GLY A 43 -15.07 12.30 25.09
CA GLY A 43 -15.33 12.20 23.65
C GLY A 43 -15.95 10.87 23.19
N LEU A 44 -16.11 9.88 24.07
CA LEU A 44 -16.81 8.62 23.75
C LEU A 44 -18.32 8.76 24.01
N GLY A 45 -19.11 8.91 22.97
CA GLY A 45 -20.58 8.89 23.05
C GLY A 45 -21.15 7.48 22.97
N GLY A 46 -22.42 7.36 23.37
CA GLY A 46 -23.22 6.15 23.23
C GLY A 46 -23.56 5.47 24.55
N THR A 47 -24.13 4.27 24.42
CA THR A 47 -24.57 3.45 25.55
C THR A 47 -23.92 2.07 25.51
N ALA A 48 -23.69 1.46 26.67
CA ALA A 48 -23.32 0.05 26.77
C ALA A 48 -24.12 -0.63 27.88
N LYS A 49 -24.58 -1.84 27.61
CA LYS A 49 -25.24 -2.71 28.57
C LYS A 49 -24.72 -4.12 28.41
N GLY A 50 -24.65 -4.87 29.51
CA GLY A 50 -24.26 -6.25 29.40
C GLY A 50 -23.89 -6.90 30.71
N LEU A 51 -23.62 -8.20 30.60
CA LEU A 51 -23.29 -9.07 31.71
C LEU A 51 -21.95 -9.74 31.44
N LEU A 52 -21.05 -9.61 32.40
CA LEU A 52 -19.80 -10.37 32.44
C LEU A 52 -19.87 -11.32 33.63
N LYS A 53 -19.50 -12.58 33.40
CA LYS A 53 -19.41 -13.58 34.46
C LYS A 53 -18.03 -14.19 34.44
N LEU A 54 -17.32 -14.11 35.57
CA LEU A 54 -16.10 -14.84 35.80
C LEU A 54 -16.42 -16.02 36.73
N ARG A 55 -16.03 -17.22 36.30
CA ARG A 55 -16.27 -18.49 36.99
C ARG A 55 -14.97 -19.30 37.07
N GLY A 56 -14.95 -20.32 37.92
CA GLY A 56 -13.82 -21.26 38.01
C GLY A 56 -12.84 -20.89 39.11
N ASN A 57 -11.55 -20.82 38.81
CA ASN A 57 -10.48 -20.39 39.72
C ASN A 57 -9.27 -19.92 38.90
N LEU A 58 -8.14 -19.70 39.55
CA LEU A 58 -6.91 -19.22 38.87
C LEU A 58 -6.38 -20.21 37.81
N GLN A 59 -6.53 -21.51 38.04
CA GLN A 59 -6.02 -22.57 37.15
C GLN A 59 -7.00 -22.90 36.01
N ALA A 60 -8.29 -22.70 36.24
CA ALA A 60 -9.36 -23.03 35.30
C ALA A 60 -10.41 -21.91 35.19
N PRO A 61 -10.03 -20.67 34.82
CA PRO A 61 -10.99 -19.59 34.70
C PRO A 61 -11.92 -19.78 33.50
N GLN A 62 -13.16 -19.34 33.67
CA GLN A 62 -14.16 -19.19 32.61
C GLN A 62 -14.68 -17.76 32.60
N LEU A 63 -14.64 -17.13 31.42
CA LEU A 63 -15.22 -15.82 31.17
C LEU A 63 -16.42 -15.97 30.24
N LEU A 64 -17.60 -15.56 30.71
CA LEU A 64 -18.79 -15.38 29.88
C LEU A 64 -19.04 -13.89 29.69
N ALA A 65 -19.33 -13.49 28.46
CA ALA A 65 -19.64 -12.12 28.11
C ALA A 65 -20.90 -12.06 27.24
N ASP A 66 -21.84 -11.21 27.61
CA ASP A 66 -22.95 -10.75 26.78
C ASP A 66 -22.93 -9.23 26.87
N LEU A 67 -22.40 -8.56 25.85
CA LEU A 67 -22.26 -7.11 25.82
C LEU A 67 -22.95 -6.54 24.58
N THR A 68 -23.78 -5.52 24.77
CA THR A 68 -24.34 -4.70 23.70
C THR A 68 -23.97 -3.25 23.92
N ALA A 69 -23.34 -2.64 22.92
CA ALA A 69 -23.15 -1.20 22.86
C ALA A 69 -23.93 -0.62 21.68
N SER A 70 -24.44 0.61 21.82
CA SER A 70 -25.29 1.24 20.81
C SER A 70 -25.05 2.74 20.74
N GLY A 71 -25.16 3.29 19.53
CA GLY A 71 -24.91 4.69 19.24
C GLY A 71 -23.50 5.14 19.62
N LEU A 72 -22.49 4.27 19.44
CA LEU A 72 -21.11 4.58 19.78
C LEU A 72 -20.58 5.67 18.87
N GLN A 73 -19.94 6.67 19.47
CA GLN A 73 -19.35 7.79 18.74
C GLN A 73 -18.01 8.13 19.36
N TRP A 74 -16.95 8.20 18.56
CA TRP A 74 -15.66 8.66 19.04
C TRP A 74 -14.94 9.36 17.89
N GLN A 75 -14.77 10.68 18.00
CA GLN A 75 -14.27 11.50 16.90
C GLN A 75 -15.12 11.31 15.62
N ALA A 76 -14.50 10.92 14.50
CA ALA A 76 -15.20 10.62 13.25
C ALA A 76 -15.84 9.22 13.20
N LEU A 77 -15.45 8.31 14.10
CA LEU A 77 -15.97 6.95 14.16
C LEU A 77 -17.39 6.96 14.74
N ARG A 78 -18.33 6.36 14.02
CA ARG A 78 -19.69 6.11 14.47
C ARG A 78 -20.04 4.65 14.26
N ILE A 79 -20.67 4.02 15.25
CA ILE A 79 -21.15 2.65 15.15
C ILE A 79 -22.56 2.59 15.74
N ASN A 80 -23.54 2.14 14.96
CA ASN A 80 -24.91 2.03 15.45
C ASN A 80 -25.03 0.98 16.55
N ARG A 81 -24.45 -0.20 16.35
CA ARG A 81 -24.52 -1.28 17.33
C ARG A 81 -23.29 -2.17 17.30
N VAL A 82 -22.84 -2.57 18.49
CA VAL A 82 -21.86 -3.64 18.69
C VAL A 82 -22.50 -4.67 19.62
N LYS A 83 -22.45 -5.94 19.26
CA LYS A 83 -22.84 -7.06 20.11
C LYS A 83 -21.67 -8.02 20.22
N ILE A 84 -21.35 -8.44 21.44
CA ILE A 84 -20.30 -9.39 21.74
C ILE A 84 -20.91 -10.49 22.61
N ASP A 85 -20.79 -11.73 22.17
CA ASP A 85 -21.16 -12.92 22.93
C ASP A 85 -19.92 -13.81 23.04
N GLY A 86 -19.51 -14.15 24.26
CA GLY A 86 -18.31 -14.93 24.51
C GLY A 86 -18.50 -15.96 25.62
N ASP A 87 -17.96 -17.16 25.44
CA ASP A 87 -17.73 -18.15 26.50
C ASP A 87 -16.33 -18.72 26.26
N VAL A 88 -15.37 -18.33 27.09
CA VAL A 88 -13.98 -18.78 26.99
C VAL A 88 -13.56 -19.40 28.31
N ARG A 89 -13.00 -20.60 28.23
CA ARG A 89 -12.49 -21.37 29.36
C ARG A 89 -11.01 -21.64 29.14
N SER A 90 -10.21 -21.48 30.18
CA SER A 90 -8.79 -21.77 30.16
C SER A 90 -8.45 -22.74 31.28
N SER A 91 -8.71 -24.03 31.11
CA SER A 91 -8.29 -25.08 32.05
C SER A 91 -7.04 -25.79 31.51
N ASP A 92 -7.07 -27.13 31.40
CA ASP A 92 -6.00 -27.92 30.76
C ASP A 92 -5.73 -27.49 29.31
N GLN A 93 -6.76 -26.95 28.64
CA GLN A 93 -6.68 -26.32 27.32
C GLN A 93 -7.56 -25.08 27.28
N ILE A 94 -7.17 -24.08 26.48
CA ILE A 94 -8.06 -22.97 26.14
C ILE A 94 -9.11 -23.47 25.16
N GLN A 95 -10.38 -23.15 25.40
CA GLN A 95 -11.47 -23.43 24.49
C GLN A 95 -12.62 -22.45 24.66
N GLY A 96 -13.43 -22.29 23.63
CA GLY A 96 -14.59 -21.43 23.73
C GLY A 96 -15.20 -21.03 22.40
N GLN A 97 -16.03 -20.00 22.48
CA GLN A 97 -16.62 -19.32 21.36
C GLN A 97 -16.65 -17.81 21.62
N LEU A 98 -16.50 -17.04 20.55
CA LEU A 98 -16.61 -15.60 20.50
C LEU A 98 -17.36 -15.22 19.23
N ALA A 99 -18.48 -14.53 19.38
CA ALA A 99 -19.21 -13.91 18.30
C ALA A 99 -19.20 -12.40 18.50
N VAL A 100 -18.74 -11.66 17.49
CA VAL A 100 -18.77 -10.20 17.46
C VAL A 100 -19.56 -9.76 16.25
N ARG A 101 -20.53 -8.89 16.46
CA ARG A 101 -21.36 -8.29 15.41
C ARG A 101 -21.32 -6.79 15.53
N VAL A 102 -20.89 -6.12 14.47
CA VAL A 102 -20.81 -4.66 14.36
C VAL A 102 -21.72 -4.21 13.24
N GLU A 103 -22.68 -3.34 13.53
CA GLU A 103 -23.67 -2.84 12.59
C GLU A 103 -23.48 -1.35 12.34
N GLN A 104 -23.51 -0.97 11.06
CA GLN A 104 -23.41 0.42 10.59
C GLN A 104 -22.22 1.16 11.22
N LEU A 105 -21.02 0.64 10.99
CA LEU A 105 -19.77 1.34 11.29
C LEU A 105 -19.47 2.33 10.18
N LYS A 106 -19.18 3.57 10.55
CA LYS A 106 -18.76 4.63 9.64
C LYS A 106 -17.54 5.35 10.19
N GLN A 107 -16.51 5.49 9.37
CA GLN A 107 -15.33 6.30 9.64
C GLN A 107 -14.82 6.89 8.32
N ASP A 108 -14.93 8.21 8.15
CA ASP A 108 -14.59 8.90 6.91
C ASP A 108 -15.28 8.26 5.68
N ALA A 109 -14.51 7.73 4.72
CA ALA A 109 -15.01 7.05 3.53
C ALA A 109 -15.34 5.56 3.75
N LEU A 110 -15.01 5.00 4.92
CA LEU A 110 -15.32 3.62 5.28
C LEU A 110 -16.75 3.54 5.83
N GLU A 111 -17.60 2.78 5.16
CA GLU A 111 -18.99 2.53 5.54
C GLU A 111 -19.25 1.02 5.54
N ILE A 112 -19.22 0.41 6.73
CA ILE A 112 -19.49 -1.01 6.93
C ILE A 112 -20.92 -1.19 7.46
N SER A 113 -21.80 -1.73 6.61
CA SER A 113 -23.17 -2.05 7.00
C SER A 113 -23.21 -3.16 8.07
N LEU A 114 -22.35 -4.16 7.92
CA LEU A 114 -22.25 -5.29 8.84
C LEU A 114 -20.85 -5.89 8.81
N LEU A 115 -20.26 -6.09 9.99
CA LEU A 115 -19.10 -6.94 10.22
C LEU A 115 -19.47 -8.02 11.23
N THR A 116 -19.14 -9.27 10.91
CA THR A 116 -19.27 -10.40 11.82
C THR A 116 -17.94 -11.13 11.97
N LEU A 117 -17.55 -11.40 13.20
CA LEU A 117 -16.40 -12.22 13.54
C LEU A 117 -16.86 -13.35 14.44
N ASP A 118 -16.71 -14.59 13.99
CA ASP A 118 -17.02 -15.79 14.74
C ASP A 118 -15.75 -16.61 14.94
N ALA A 119 -15.35 -16.83 16.19
CA ALA A 119 -14.24 -17.71 16.55
C ALA A 119 -14.75 -18.80 17.49
N LYS A 120 -14.35 -20.05 17.26
CA LYS A 120 -14.74 -21.18 18.13
C LYS A 120 -13.74 -22.33 18.09
N GLY A 121 -13.79 -23.18 19.11
CA GLY A 121 -13.00 -24.40 19.23
C GLY A 121 -12.04 -24.36 20.42
N SER A 122 -11.04 -25.23 20.41
CA SER A 122 -9.97 -25.27 21.41
C SER A 122 -8.63 -24.81 20.85
N GLU A 123 -7.65 -24.62 21.72
CA GLU A 123 -6.28 -24.31 21.29
C GLU A 123 -5.76 -25.35 20.30
N LYS A 124 -6.07 -26.65 20.49
CA LYS A 124 -5.67 -27.74 19.59
C LYS A 124 -6.40 -27.73 18.25
N GLN A 125 -7.60 -27.15 18.20
CA GLN A 125 -8.39 -27.01 16.98
C GLN A 125 -9.39 -25.86 17.11
N HIS A 126 -9.11 -24.76 16.42
CA HIS A 126 -9.98 -23.59 16.39
C HIS A 126 -10.21 -23.11 14.96
N GLN A 127 -11.31 -22.39 14.78
CA GLN A 127 -11.65 -21.75 13.54
C GLN A 127 -12.08 -20.30 13.81
N LEU A 128 -11.80 -19.44 12.85
CA LEU A 128 -12.19 -18.04 12.83
C LEU A 128 -12.80 -17.73 11.46
N GLN A 129 -13.96 -17.09 11.46
CA GLN A 129 -14.63 -16.59 10.27
C GLN A 129 -14.86 -15.10 10.45
N LEU A 130 -14.32 -14.31 9.53
CA LEU A 130 -14.61 -12.89 9.40
C LEU A 130 -15.45 -12.69 8.14
N LYS A 131 -16.48 -11.85 8.23
CA LYS A 131 -17.25 -11.34 7.09
C LYS A 131 -17.47 -9.85 7.26
N ILE A 132 -17.29 -9.12 6.17
CA ILE A 132 -17.43 -7.66 6.11
C ILE A 132 -18.32 -7.34 4.92
N ASN A 133 -19.39 -6.58 5.15
CA ASN A 133 -20.26 -6.04 4.11
C ASN A 133 -20.25 -4.52 4.19
N GLY A 134 -19.62 -3.85 3.23
CA GLY A 134 -19.45 -2.41 3.26
C GLY A 134 -18.72 -1.86 2.04
N LYS A 135 -18.39 -0.57 2.13
CA LYS A 135 -17.60 0.18 1.16
C LYS A 135 -16.45 0.90 1.88
N PRO A 136 -15.28 1.07 1.26
CA PRO A 136 -14.91 0.58 -0.07
C PRO A 136 -14.58 -0.92 -0.12
N VAL A 137 -14.63 -1.63 1.02
CA VAL A 137 -14.23 -3.03 1.13
C VAL A 137 -15.35 -3.90 1.69
N SER A 138 -15.64 -5.01 0.99
CA SER A 138 -16.44 -6.13 1.47
C SER A 138 -15.67 -7.42 1.28
N GLY A 139 -16.05 -8.49 1.97
CA GLY A 139 -15.36 -9.77 1.82
C GLY A 139 -15.51 -10.71 2.99
N GLN A 140 -14.66 -11.72 2.99
CA GLN A 140 -14.60 -12.72 4.04
C GLN A 140 -13.22 -13.37 4.13
N LEU A 141 -12.96 -13.94 5.29
CA LEU A 141 -11.75 -14.68 5.61
C LEU A 141 -12.12 -15.86 6.49
N ALA A 142 -11.62 -17.05 6.15
CA ALA A 142 -11.75 -18.25 6.97
C ALA A 142 -10.35 -18.76 7.36
N LEU A 143 -10.13 -18.85 8.67
CA LEU A 143 -8.90 -19.36 9.27
C LEU A 143 -9.23 -20.60 10.09
N GLN A 144 -8.42 -21.64 9.97
CA GLN A 144 -8.42 -22.77 10.91
C GLN A 144 -7.02 -22.92 11.49
N GLY A 145 -6.91 -23.31 12.74
CA GLY A 145 -5.63 -23.37 13.43
C GLY A 145 -5.59 -24.39 14.57
N SER A 146 -4.38 -24.65 15.01
CA SER A 146 -4.02 -25.53 16.13
C SER A 146 -2.79 -24.96 16.81
N PHE A 147 -2.75 -25.00 18.13
CA PHE A 147 -1.65 -24.57 18.96
C PHE A 147 -1.17 -25.73 19.82
N ASP A 148 0.12 -26.02 19.73
CA ASP A 148 0.81 -26.98 20.58
C ASP A 148 1.58 -26.21 21.65
N ARG A 149 1.13 -26.31 22.91
CA ARG A 149 1.76 -25.64 24.06
C ARG A 149 3.19 -26.14 24.32
N GLN A 150 3.45 -27.43 24.12
CA GLN A 150 4.76 -28.02 24.40
C GLN A 150 5.79 -27.55 23.39
N GLN A 151 5.40 -27.50 22.11
CA GLN A 151 6.26 -26.99 21.03
C GLN A 151 6.26 -25.46 20.94
N GLN A 152 5.33 -24.79 21.63
CA GLN A 152 4.99 -23.37 21.45
C GLN A 152 4.81 -23.02 19.97
N ARG A 153 4.06 -23.87 19.26
CA ARG A 153 3.93 -23.81 17.81
C ARG A 153 2.46 -23.71 17.42
N TRP A 154 2.13 -22.69 16.65
CA TRP A 154 0.81 -22.55 16.03
C TRP A 154 0.88 -22.95 14.57
N ARG A 155 -0.04 -23.80 14.13
CA ARG A 155 -0.20 -24.20 12.72
C ARG A 155 -1.61 -23.92 12.28
N GLY A 156 -1.75 -23.28 11.12
CA GLY A 156 -3.06 -22.93 10.59
C GLY A 156 -3.12 -22.92 9.07
N ASN A 157 -4.34 -22.74 8.58
CA ASN A 157 -4.64 -22.62 7.16
C ASN A 157 -5.62 -21.46 6.95
N LEU A 158 -5.26 -20.57 6.03
CA LEU A 158 -6.13 -19.51 5.54
C LEU A 158 -6.77 -19.94 4.23
N ASN A 159 -8.09 -20.02 4.16
CA ASN A 159 -8.81 -20.43 2.97
C ASN A 159 -10.09 -19.62 2.77
N ASN A 160 -10.74 -19.81 1.61
CA ASN A 160 -12.00 -19.16 1.27
C ASN A 160 -11.99 -17.63 1.52
N THR A 161 -10.84 -17.01 1.31
CA THR A 161 -10.59 -15.60 1.57
C THR A 161 -10.74 -14.80 0.30
N ARG A 162 -11.61 -13.78 0.34
CA ARG A 162 -11.83 -12.85 -0.77
C ARG A 162 -12.23 -11.48 -0.24
N PHE A 163 -11.80 -10.43 -0.91
CA PHE A 163 -12.15 -9.06 -0.59
C PHE A 163 -12.43 -8.27 -1.86
N ASP A 164 -13.64 -7.72 -1.97
CA ASP A 164 -13.97 -6.70 -2.95
C ASP A 164 -13.31 -5.39 -2.52
N THR A 165 -12.65 -4.72 -3.47
CA THR A 165 -11.97 -3.44 -3.25
C THR A 165 -12.32 -2.47 -4.39
N PRO A 166 -11.97 -1.18 -4.31
CA PRO A 166 -12.17 -0.24 -5.41
C PRO A 166 -11.51 -0.66 -6.73
N VAL A 167 -10.50 -1.53 -6.67
CA VAL A 167 -9.78 -2.05 -7.84
C VAL A 167 -10.21 -3.47 -8.24
N GLY A 168 -11.38 -3.90 -7.77
CA GLY A 168 -11.94 -5.23 -8.02
C GLY A 168 -11.72 -6.23 -6.88
N GLU A 169 -12.27 -7.43 -7.04
CA GLU A 169 -12.15 -8.50 -6.05
C GLU A 169 -10.75 -9.10 -6.06
N TRP A 170 -10.17 -9.26 -4.88
CA TRP A 170 -8.98 -10.08 -4.64
C TRP A 170 -9.38 -11.37 -3.95
N ARG A 171 -9.03 -12.51 -4.54
CA ARG A 171 -9.38 -13.83 -4.04
C ARG A 171 -8.16 -14.72 -3.93
N LEU A 172 -8.11 -15.46 -2.84
CA LEU A 172 -7.10 -16.48 -2.66
C LEU A 172 -7.39 -17.69 -3.57
N THR A 173 -6.42 -18.07 -4.40
CA THR A 173 -6.55 -19.20 -5.35
C THR A 173 -6.49 -20.57 -4.68
N ARG A 174 -5.75 -20.69 -3.58
CA ARG A 174 -5.57 -21.91 -2.79
C ARG A 174 -5.28 -21.57 -1.33
N ALA A 175 -5.65 -22.49 -0.45
CA ALA A 175 -5.31 -22.47 0.97
C ALA A 175 -3.84 -22.06 1.24
N ILE A 176 -3.61 -21.15 2.19
CA ILE A 176 -2.28 -20.77 2.67
C ILE A 176 -1.99 -21.51 3.97
N THR A 177 -0.98 -22.36 3.97
CA THR A 177 -0.45 -22.93 5.22
C THR A 177 0.35 -21.89 5.98
N LEU A 178 0.09 -21.77 7.28
CA LEU A 178 0.77 -20.87 8.19
C LEU A 178 1.36 -21.69 9.34
N ASP A 179 2.61 -21.40 9.71
CA ASP A 179 3.30 -22.09 10.79
C ASP A 179 4.13 -21.10 11.59
N TYR A 180 3.70 -20.81 12.81
CA TYR A 180 4.37 -19.90 13.71
C TYR A 180 5.04 -20.67 14.86
N LEU A 181 6.36 -20.50 14.98
CA LEU A 181 7.16 -21.06 16.05
C LEU A 181 7.59 -19.94 17.01
N ASN A 182 7.01 -19.94 18.21
CA ASN A 182 7.25 -18.89 19.20
C ASN A 182 8.70 -18.89 19.72
N THR A 183 9.32 -20.05 19.92
CA THR A 183 10.70 -20.14 20.41
C THR A 183 11.71 -19.47 19.47
N ALA A 184 11.43 -19.48 18.17
CA ALA A 184 12.23 -18.81 17.15
C ALA A 184 11.69 -17.44 16.74
N GLN A 185 10.53 -17.02 17.27
CA GLN A 185 9.78 -15.82 16.85
C GLN A 185 9.65 -15.74 15.31
N LYS A 186 9.26 -16.87 14.70
CA LYS A 186 9.33 -17.07 13.25
C LYS A 186 8.01 -17.61 12.71
N ILE A 187 7.52 -17.03 11.60
CA ILE A 187 6.39 -17.53 10.83
C ILE A 187 6.84 -18.02 9.45
N SER A 188 6.38 -19.20 9.07
CA SER A 188 6.47 -19.74 7.72
C SER A 188 5.11 -19.58 7.04
N ILE A 189 5.07 -18.94 5.87
CA ILE A 189 3.85 -18.70 5.09
C ILE A 189 4.00 -19.43 3.76
N GLY A 190 3.17 -20.44 3.53
CA GLY A 190 3.26 -21.29 2.35
C GLY A 190 3.02 -20.55 1.03
N PRO A 191 3.47 -21.10 -0.11
CA PRO A 191 3.25 -20.52 -1.43
C PRO A 191 1.77 -20.31 -1.74
N HIS A 192 1.41 -19.15 -2.28
CA HIS A 192 0.02 -18.80 -2.55
C HIS A 192 -0.08 -17.75 -3.65
N CYS A 193 -1.26 -17.60 -4.26
CA CYS A 193 -1.54 -16.53 -5.21
C CYS A 193 -2.87 -15.86 -4.90
N TRP A 194 -2.89 -14.54 -5.00
CA TRP A 194 -4.06 -13.70 -4.97
C TRP A 194 -4.43 -13.32 -6.39
N GLN A 195 -5.68 -13.59 -6.77
CA GLN A 195 -6.20 -13.34 -8.09
C GLN A 195 -7.18 -12.16 -8.04
N ASN A 196 -7.04 -11.27 -9.00
CA ASN A 196 -7.96 -10.20 -9.35
C ASN A 196 -8.23 -10.29 -10.85
N PRO A 197 -9.40 -9.86 -11.37
CA PRO A 197 -9.65 -9.84 -12.81
C PRO A 197 -8.52 -9.20 -13.64
N ASN A 198 -7.91 -8.15 -13.07
CA ASN A 198 -6.90 -7.30 -13.69
C ASN A 198 -5.48 -7.50 -13.14
N ALA A 199 -5.24 -8.45 -12.22
CA ALA A 199 -3.90 -8.74 -11.70
C ALA A 199 -3.80 -10.10 -11.02
N GLU A 200 -2.60 -10.67 -10.96
CA GLU A 200 -2.30 -11.81 -10.10
C GLU A 200 -1.01 -11.53 -9.30
N LEU A 201 -1.08 -11.75 -7.99
CA LEU A 201 0.04 -11.59 -7.09
C LEU A 201 0.39 -12.94 -6.45
N CYS A 202 1.54 -13.49 -6.80
CA CYS A 202 1.99 -14.79 -6.35
C CYS A 202 3.18 -14.71 -5.42
N VAL A 203 3.15 -15.52 -4.37
CA VAL A 203 4.28 -15.85 -3.51
C VAL A 203 4.72 -17.26 -3.90
N PRO A 204 5.77 -17.41 -4.73
CA PRO A 204 6.12 -18.71 -5.32
C PRO A 204 6.85 -19.65 -4.37
N LYS A 205 7.42 -19.13 -3.29
CA LYS A 205 8.21 -19.87 -2.29
C LYS A 205 7.70 -19.55 -0.90
N THR A 206 7.87 -20.48 0.04
CA THR A 206 7.54 -20.23 1.44
C THR A 206 8.29 -18.98 1.94
N ILE A 207 7.54 -18.04 2.50
CA ILE A 207 8.11 -16.89 3.20
C ILE A 207 8.49 -17.37 4.59
N GLU A 208 9.74 -17.11 4.96
CA GLU A 208 10.24 -17.34 6.31
C GLU A 208 10.47 -15.97 6.93
N ALA A 209 9.65 -15.58 7.90
CA ALA A 209 9.70 -14.24 8.49
C ALA A 209 9.90 -14.30 10.01
N GLY A 210 10.95 -13.64 10.49
CA GLY A 210 11.28 -13.44 11.90
C GLY A 210 12.36 -12.35 12.02
N PRO A 211 13.27 -12.43 13.01
CA PRO A 211 14.43 -11.53 13.09
C PRO A 211 15.28 -11.50 11.82
N SER A 212 15.33 -12.62 11.09
CA SER A 212 15.79 -12.72 9.72
C SER A 212 14.72 -13.35 8.85
N GLY A 213 14.84 -13.19 7.54
CA GLY A 213 13.87 -13.78 6.63
C GLY A 213 14.13 -13.50 5.17
N GLN A 214 13.26 -14.09 4.36
CA GLN A 214 13.23 -13.88 2.92
C GLN A 214 11.80 -13.99 2.39
N ALA A 215 11.49 -13.19 1.38
CA ALA A 215 10.23 -13.24 0.67
C ALA A 215 10.47 -13.03 -0.83
N SER A 216 9.74 -13.78 -1.63
CA SER A 216 9.66 -13.59 -3.08
C SER A 216 8.21 -13.30 -3.45
N VAL A 217 7.99 -12.29 -4.28
CA VAL A 217 6.68 -11.92 -4.79
C VAL A 217 6.78 -11.75 -6.31
N VAL A 218 5.80 -12.26 -7.03
CA VAL A 218 5.68 -12.16 -8.49
C VAL A 218 4.36 -11.49 -8.79
N LEU A 219 4.42 -10.40 -9.54
CA LEU A 219 3.27 -9.71 -10.08
C LEU A 219 3.08 -10.17 -11.53
N ASN A 220 2.01 -10.91 -11.76
CA ASN A 220 1.63 -11.38 -13.09
C ASN A 220 0.49 -10.51 -13.60
N ARG A 221 0.66 -9.95 -14.80
CA ARG A 221 -0.40 -9.29 -15.57
C ARG A 221 -1.18 -8.22 -14.79
N PHE A 222 -0.49 -7.25 -14.22
CA PHE A 222 -1.11 -6.06 -13.64
C PHE A 222 -1.59 -5.11 -14.74
N ASP A 223 -2.88 -5.12 -15.03
CA ASP A 223 -3.50 -4.24 -16.00
C ASP A 223 -3.66 -2.82 -15.40
N LEU A 224 -3.20 -1.81 -16.14
CA LEU A 224 -3.31 -0.41 -15.75
C LEU A 224 -4.76 0.08 -15.61
N ALA A 225 -5.75 -0.68 -16.07
CA ALA A 225 -7.15 -0.45 -15.72
C ALA A 225 -7.36 -0.38 -14.19
N MET A 226 -6.53 -1.08 -13.38
CA MET A 226 -6.61 -1.02 -11.92
C MET A 226 -6.24 0.34 -11.34
N VAL A 227 -5.42 1.13 -12.02
CA VAL A 227 -5.01 2.45 -11.49
C VAL A 227 -6.01 3.56 -11.85
N LYS A 228 -6.96 3.30 -12.75
CA LYS A 228 -7.97 4.26 -13.22
C LYS A 228 -8.69 5.02 -12.08
N PRO A 229 -9.12 4.39 -10.97
CA PRO A 229 -9.78 5.12 -9.87
C PRO A 229 -8.91 6.19 -9.20
N PHE A 230 -7.58 6.15 -9.41
CA PHE A 230 -6.61 7.08 -8.83
C PHE A 230 -6.11 8.12 -9.85
N LEU A 231 -6.61 8.08 -11.09
CA LEU A 231 -6.26 9.05 -12.14
C LEU A 231 -7.30 10.16 -12.22
N GLY A 232 -6.85 11.35 -12.61
CA GLY A 232 -7.75 12.44 -13.01
C GLY A 232 -8.46 12.13 -14.34
N PRO A 233 -9.56 12.83 -14.66
CA PRO A 233 -10.30 12.61 -15.91
C PRO A 233 -9.48 12.87 -17.17
N GLU A 234 -8.43 13.70 -17.06
CA GLU A 234 -7.55 14.09 -18.16
C GLU A 234 -6.53 13.00 -18.55
N THR A 235 -6.40 11.92 -17.77
CA THR A 235 -5.36 10.91 -18.00
C THR A 235 -5.99 9.52 -18.17
N ALA A 236 -5.75 8.90 -19.32
CA ALA A 236 -6.09 7.50 -19.56
C ALA A 236 -4.81 6.66 -19.69
N LEU A 237 -4.77 5.53 -18.99
CA LEU A 237 -3.68 4.56 -19.06
C LEU A 237 -4.21 3.21 -19.55
N SER A 238 -3.41 2.52 -20.36
CA SER A 238 -3.68 1.14 -20.79
C SER A 238 -2.38 0.36 -20.94
N GLY A 239 -2.48 -0.95 -20.90
CA GLY A 239 -1.34 -1.86 -20.96
C GLY A 239 -1.13 -2.61 -19.65
N VAL A 240 -0.11 -3.44 -19.63
CA VAL A 240 0.09 -4.42 -18.55
C VAL A 240 1.52 -4.34 -18.03
N PHE A 241 1.67 -4.44 -16.72
CA PHE A 241 2.96 -4.64 -16.07
C PHE A 241 3.07 -6.04 -15.48
N SER A 242 4.27 -6.61 -15.58
CA SER A 242 4.65 -7.83 -14.85
C SER A 242 5.95 -7.56 -14.12
N GLY A 243 6.14 -8.19 -12.97
CA GLY A 243 7.32 -7.93 -12.17
C GLY A 243 7.61 -9.00 -11.13
N ARG A 244 8.77 -8.84 -10.51
CA ARG A 244 9.25 -9.72 -9.45
C ARG A 244 9.98 -8.90 -8.41
N ALA A 245 9.75 -9.21 -7.15
CA ALA A 245 10.49 -8.69 -6.02
C ALA A 245 11.02 -9.85 -5.18
N ASP A 246 12.32 -9.86 -4.90
CA ASP A 246 12.95 -10.76 -3.95
C ASP A 246 13.59 -9.90 -2.85
N VAL A 247 13.29 -10.18 -1.60
CA VAL A 247 13.80 -9.44 -0.44
C VAL A 247 14.31 -10.42 0.61
N SER A 248 15.42 -10.06 1.27
CA SER A 248 15.96 -10.78 2.40
C SER A 248 16.47 -9.81 3.46
N TRP A 249 16.30 -10.15 4.72
CA TRP A 249 16.72 -9.32 5.84
C TRP A 249 17.41 -10.16 6.90
N LYS A 250 18.29 -9.51 7.65
CA LYS A 250 19.05 -10.07 8.76
C LYS A 250 18.72 -9.30 10.04
N PRO A 251 19.01 -9.88 11.23
CA PRO A 251 18.79 -9.18 12.49
C PRO A 251 19.72 -7.96 12.59
N GLY A 252 19.36 -7.01 13.45
CA GLY A 252 20.20 -5.84 13.75
C GLY A 252 19.86 -4.56 12.98
N GLY A 253 18.70 -4.49 12.32
CA GLY A 253 18.13 -3.23 11.80
C GLY A 253 18.84 -2.64 10.57
N ALA A 254 19.79 -3.36 9.98
CA ALA A 254 20.36 -2.99 8.70
C ALA A 254 19.30 -3.06 7.59
N LEU A 255 19.51 -2.28 6.52
CA LEU A 255 18.66 -2.34 5.35
C LEU A 255 18.62 -3.76 4.74
N PRO A 256 17.45 -4.21 4.26
CA PRO A 256 17.33 -5.51 3.61
C PRO A 256 18.07 -5.53 2.27
N ASP A 257 18.54 -6.71 1.86
CA ASP A 257 18.92 -6.94 0.47
C ASP A 257 17.65 -7.16 -0.35
N ALA A 258 17.48 -6.42 -1.44
CA ALA A 258 16.29 -6.47 -2.27
C ALA A 258 16.65 -6.43 -3.76
N LYS A 259 15.84 -7.07 -4.58
CA LYS A 259 15.87 -6.98 -6.04
C LYS A 259 14.44 -6.87 -6.54
N VAL A 260 14.18 -5.88 -7.39
CA VAL A 260 12.89 -5.61 -8.01
C VAL A 260 13.11 -5.47 -9.50
N ALA A 261 12.30 -6.14 -10.29
CA ALA A 261 12.24 -5.98 -11.74
C ALA A 261 10.78 -5.76 -12.15
N LEU A 262 10.54 -4.79 -13.01
CA LEU A 262 9.22 -4.43 -13.52
C LEU A 262 9.33 -4.19 -15.03
N VAL A 263 8.43 -4.81 -15.79
CA VAL A 263 8.40 -4.78 -17.25
C VAL A 263 6.99 -4.44 -17.69
N GLY A 264 6.86 -3.38 -18.48
CA GLY A 264 5.62 -2.96 -19.13
C GLY A 264 5.49 -3.52 -20.54
N ASN A 265 4.29 -3.93 -20.91
CA ASN A 265 3.92 -4.41 -22.25
C ASN A 265 2.67 -3.69 -22.74
N GLY A 266 2.72 -3.16 -23.97
CA GLY A 266 1.60 -2.48 -24.61
C GLY A 266 1.15 -1.22 -23.88
N VAL A 267 2.06 -0.59 -23.13
CA VAL A 267 1.73 0.57 -22.29
C VAL A 267 1.48 1.79 -23.16
N LYS A 268 0.37 2.47 -22.89
CA LYS A 268 -0.02 3.73 -23.53
C LYS A 268 -0.60 4.67 -22.50
N VAL A 269 -0.25 5.94 -22.65
CA VAL A 269 -0.80 7.08 -21.90
C VAL A 269 -1.52 7.96 -22.91
N VAL A 270 -2.73 8.39 -22.60
CA VAL A 270 -3.39 9.48 -23.30
C VAL A 270 -3.61 10.58 -22.29
N GLN A 271 -3.01 11.74 -22.53
CA GLN A 271 -3.16 12.92 -21.70
C GLN A 271 -3.98 13.96 -22.46
N GLN A 272 -5.06 14.44 -21.87
CA GLN A 272 -5.78 15.60 -22.39
C GLN A 272 -5.05 16.88 -21.99
N VAL A 273 -4.79 17.74 -22.96
CA VAL A 273 -4.10 19.03 -22.81
C VAL A 273 -4.94 20.07 -23.54
N GLN A 274 -5.60 20.94 -22.79
CA GLN A 274 -6.45 22.01 -23.34
C GLN A 274 -7.50 21.50 -24.36
N GLY A 275 -8.05 20.30 -24.15
CA GLY A 275 -9.04 19.67 -25.03
C GLY A 275 -8.46 18.78 -26.14
N ASN A 276 -7.13 18.80 -26.32
CA ASN A 276 -6.44 17.97 -27.29
C ASN A 276 -5.87 16.69 -26.65
N ALA A 277 -6.01 15.56 -27.33
CA ALA A 277 -5.51 14.28 -26.85
C ALA A 277 -4.04 14.08 -27.27
N LEU A 278 -3.16 13.93 -26.28
CA LEU A 278 -1.75 13.59 -26.45
C LEU A 278 -1.52 12.09 -26.20
N PRO A 279 -1.44 11.25 -27.26
CA PRO A 279 -1.09 9.85 -27.12
C PRO A 279 0.42 9.66 -26.98
N ILE A 280 0.84 8.94 -25.94
CA ILE A 280 2.22 8.50 -25.72
C ILE A 280 2.20 6.99 -25.60
N ALA A 281 2.80 6.30 -26.57
CA ALA A 281 2.93 4.85 -26.57
C ALA A 281 4.38 4.44 -26.33
N PHE A 282 4.58 3.27 -25.71
CA PHE A 282 5.90 2.77 -25.33
C PHE A 282 6.15 1.38 -25.93
N ASP A 283 7.30 1.20 -26.57
CA ASP A 283 7.80 -0.11 -27.02
C ASP A 283 8.50 -0.86 -25.90
N THR A 284 9.05 -0.15 -24.91
CA THR A 284 9.73 -0.75 -23.75
C THR A 284 9.57 0.14 -22.53
N LEU A 285 9.21 -0.48 -21.40
CA LEU A 285 9.20 0.15 -20.08
C LEU A 285 9.78 -0.84 -19.07
N ASN A 286 11.09 -0.79 -18.88
CA ASN A 286 11.78 -1.65 -17.92
C ASN A 286 12.32 -0.80 -16.78
N LEU A 287 12.12 -1.29 -15.56
CA LEU A 287 12.69 -0.73 -14.34
C LEU A 287 13.26 -1.89 -13.52
N ASN A 288 14.54 -1.81 -13.20
CA ASN A 288 15.16 -2.67 -12.20
C ASN A 288 15.65 -1.81 -11.04
N ALA A 289 15.48 -2.31 -9.82
CA ALA A 289 16.00 -1.69 -8.63
C ALA A 289 16.55 -2.76 -7.70
N GLY A 290 17.60 -2.42 -6.95
CA GLY A 290 18.20 -3.33 -5.99
C GLY A 290 18.78 -2.59 -4.81
N LEU A 291 18.82 -3.28 -3.67
CA LEU A 291 19.52 -2.87 -2.47
C LEU A 291 20.43 -4.03 -2.11
N THR A 292 21.74 -3.79 -2.04
CA THR A 292 22.71 -4.84 -1.73
C THR A 292 23.82 -4.27 -0.87
N ASN A 293 24.03 -4.84 0.31
CA ASN A 293 25.05 -4.38 1.26
C ASN A 293 24.97 -2.87 1.54
N GLY A 294 23.75 -2.35 1.75
CA GLY A 294 23.52 -0.92 2.04
C GLY A 294 23.79 0.03 0.85
N ARG A 295 23.86 -0.48 -0.38
CA ARG A 295 23.92 0.34 -1.60
C ARG A 295 22.69 0.08 -2.45
N ALA A 296 21.96 1.15 -2.78
CA ALA A 296 20.84 1.08 -3.70
C ALA A 296 21.32 1.27 -5.13
N GLN A 297 20.73 0.56 -6.08
CA GLN A 297 20.93 0.76 -7.50
C GLN A 297 19.57 0.75 -8.20
N ALA A 298 19.42 1.57 -9.23
CA ALA A 298 18.28 1.56 -10.12
C ALA A 298 18.74 1.72 -11.56
N ASP A 299 18.15 0.95 -12.46
CA ASP A 299 18.31 1.13 -13.90
C ASP A 299 16.96 1.07 -14.59
N TRP A 300 16.84 1.82 -15.68
CA TRP A 300 15.61 1.86 -16.45
C TRP A 300 15.91 2.00 -17.94
N LEU A 301 14.99 1.49 -18.74
CA LEU A 301 14.96 1.66 -20.19
C LEU A 301 13.52 1.96 -20.61
N ILE A 302 13.33 3.16 -21.14
CA ILE A 302 12.08 3.65 -21.69
C ILE A 302 12.29 3.87 -23.17
N LYS A 303 11.58 3.13 -24.03
CA LYS A 303 11.55 3.35 -25.48
C LYS A 303 10.16 3.81 -25.87
N LEU A 304 10.09 4.96 -26.51
CA LEU A 304 8.84 5.50 -27.03
C LEU A 304 8.56 4.86 -28.40
N HIS A 305 7.28 4.57 -28.66
CA HIS A 305 6.87 4.01 -29.95
C HIS A 305 7.17 4.98 -31.09
N ASN A 306 7.86 4.51 -32.13
CA ASN A 306 8.32 5.31 -33.27
C ASN A 306 9.08 6.59 -32.87
N ASN A 307 9.76 6.57 -31.73
CA ASN A 307 10.50 7.72 -31.22
C ASN A 307 11.72 7.23 -30.42
N GLY A 308 12.49 8.16 -29.85
CA GLY A 308 13.70 7.91 -29.12
C GLY A 308 13.52 7.15 -27.82
N GLN A 309 14.61 7.13 -27.05
CA GLN A 309 14.68 6.40 -25.80
C GLN A 309 15.32 7.22 -24.67
N PHE A 310 14.94 6.85 -23.46
CA PHE A 310 15.46 7.39 -22.21
C PHE A 310 15.93 6.23 -21.33
N ASN A 311 17.19 6.27 -20.89
CA ASN A 311 17.74 5.24 -20.02
C ASN A 311 18.63 5.85 -18.94
N GLY A 312 18.85 5.10 -17.89
CA GLY A 312 19.79 5.49 -16.85
C GLY A 312 20.20 4.32 -15.97
N ASN A 313 21.32 4.52 -15.28
CA ASN A 313 21.80 3.65 -14.22
C ASN A 313 22.31 4.54 -13.10
N ILE A 314 21.65 4.48 -11.94
CA ILE A 314 21.95 5.28 -10.77
C ILE A 314 22.30 4.35 -9.61
N GLN A 315 23.29 4.73 -8.83
CA GLN A 315 23.63 4.15 -7.55
C GLN A 315 23.48 5.19 -6.45
N VAL A 316 22.95 4.76 -5.30
CA VAL A 316 22.93 5.53 -4.07
C VAL A 316 23.72 4.77 -3.00
N THR A 317 24.82 5.37 -2.58
CA THR A 317 25.61 4.87 -1.44
C THR A 317 25.09 5.50 -0.16
N ASP A 318 25.00 4.67 0.90
CA ASP A 318 24.46 5.08 2.21
C ASP A 318 23.07 5.75 2.10
N PRO A 319 22.04 5.00 1.66
CA PRO A 319 20.71 5.54 1.40
C PRO A 319 19.96 6.01 2.67
N GLN A 320 20.43 5.66 3.88
CA GLN A 320 19.82 6.13 5.12
C GLN A 320 20.31 7.51 5.52
N VAL A 321 21.62 7.78 5.41
CA VAL A 321 22.23 9.00 5.93
C VAL A 321 22.69 9.93 4.81
N ARG A 322 23.80 9.61 4.13
CA ARG A 322 24.44 10.54 3.17
C ARG A 322 23.74 10.64 1.83
N ARG A 323 23.12 9.55 1.38
CA ARG A 323 22.39 9.43 0.10
C ARG A 323 23.22 9.97 -1.08
N ASN A 324 24.47 9.53 -1.15
CA ASN A 324 25.40 9.95 -2.20
C ASN A 324 25.03 9.27 -3.50
N ILE A 325 24.74 10.06 -4.53
CA ILE A 325 24.26 9.61 -5.83
C ILE A 325 25.42 9.59 -6.81
N SER A 326 25.50 8.55 -7.63
CA SER A 326 26.35 8.49 -8.81
C SER A 326 25.61 7.75 -9.93
N GLY A 327 25.94 8.02 -11.19
CA GLY A 327 25.32 7.30 -12.28
C GLY A 327 25.29 8.09 -13.58
N ASN A 328 24.61 7.55 -14.57
CA ASN A 328 24.43 8.17 -15.86
C ASN A 328 22.95 8.16 -16.27
N VAL A 329 22.56 9.18 -17.02
CA VAL A 329 21.23 9.34 -17.61
C VAL A 329 21.41 9.77 -19.06
N ASN A 330 20.77 9.08 -19.98
CA ASN A 330 20.87 9.35 -21.41
C ASN A 330 19.51 9.52 -22.03
N ILE A 331 19.42 10.48 -22.95
CA ILE A 331 18.31 10.65 -23.89
C ILE A 331 18.89 10.49 -25.29
N THR A 332 18.25 9.67 -26.11
CA THR A 332 18.70 9.43 -27.49
C THR A 332 17.53 9.63 -28.43
N ASN A 333 17.65 10.61 -29.30
CA ASN A 333 16.77 10.87 -30.44
C ASN A 333 15.27 11.02 -30.07
N ILE A 334 14.94 11.71 -28.97
CA ILE A 334 13.53 12.01 -28.66
C ILE A 334 13.08 13.18 -29.54
N SER A 335 12.16 12.94 -30.46
CA SER A 335 11.58 13.97 -31.31
C SER A 335 10.50 14.74 -30.58
N LEU A 336 10.56 16.08 -30.64
CA LEU A 336 9.50 16.96 -30.11
C LEU A 336 8.19 16.88 -30.89
N ALA A 337 8.20 16.35 -32.12
CA ALA A 337 6.97 16.17 -32.89
C ALA A 337 5.92 15.31 -32.16
N MET A 338 6.33 14.55 -31.14
CA MET A 338 5.42 13.80 -30.28
C MET A 338 4.40 14.66 -29.52
N ILE A 339 4.67 15.95 -29.27
CA ILE A 339 3.73 16.82 -28.57
C ILE A 339 2.74 17.51 -29.51
N ASN A 340 2.93 17.46 -30.83
CA ASN A 340 2.05 18.11 -31.81
C ASN A 340 0.56 17.76 -31.66
N PRO A 341 0.16 16.51 -31.33
CA PRO A 341 -1.25 16.20 -31.09
C PRO A 341 -1.90 16.97 -29.94
N ALA A 342 -1.11 17.58 -29.05
CA ALA A 342 -1.58 18.41 -27.94
C ALA A 342 -1.70 19.91 -28.31
N LEU A 343 -1.07 20.34 -29.40
CA LEU A 343 -0.98 21.76 -29.78
C LEU A 343 -2.24 22.22 -30.51
N MET A 344 -2.46 23.54 -30.56
CA MET A 344 -3.59 24.12 -31.31
C MET A 344 -3.34 24.08 -32.82
N ASP A 345 -4.42 24.22 -33.60
CA ASP A 345 -4.29 24.33 -35.06
C ASP A 345 -3.38 25.51 -35.45
N GLY A 346 -2.44 25.24 -36.35
CA GLY A 346 -1.42 26.20 -36.77
C GLY A 346 -0.13 26.15 -35.94
N GLU A 347 -0.14 25.56 -34.75
CA GLU A 347 1.07 25.40 -33.94
C GLU A 347 1.84 24.12 -34.32
N LYS A 348 3.16 24.16 -34.18
CA LYS A 348 4.03 22.99 -34.38
C LYS A 348 5.21 23.00 -33.43
N ALA A 349 5.69 21.81 -33.10
CA ALA A 349 6.98 21.62 -32.46
C ALA A 349 7.74 20.48 -33.16
N ALA A 350 8.94 20.79 -33.61
CA ALA A 350 9.89 19.83 -34.14
C ALA A 350 11.28 20.10 -33.57
N GLY A 351 12.11 19.06 -33.60
CA GLY A 351 13.44 19.06 -33.00
C GLY A 351 13.79 17.69 -32.43
N MET A 352 15.09 17.47 -32.24
CA MET A 352 15.63 16.21 -31.75
C MET A 352 16.38 16.44 -30.44
N LEU A 353 15.85 15.89 -29.35
CA LEU A 353 16.44 15.96 -28.02
C LEU A 353 17.42 14.80 -27.81
N ASN A 354 18.63 15.15 -27.38
CA ASN A 354 19.69 14.23 -27.00
C ASN A 354 20.33 14.69 -25.68
N ALA A 355 20.70 13.74 -24.83
CA ALA A 355 21.42 14.05 -23.60
C ALA A 355 22.35 12.91 -23.20
N ASN A 356 23.52 13.27 -22.66
CA ASN A 356 24.42 12.37 -21.96
C ASN A 356 24.86 13.07 -20.68
N LEU A 357 24.29 12.62 -19.56
CA LEU A 357 24.42 13.24 -18.26
C LEU A 357 25.04 12.27 -17.27
N ARG A 358 26.01 12.75 -16.49
CA ARG A 358 26.60 12.07 -15.35
C ARG A 358 26.15 12.73 -14.06
N LEU A 359 25.66 11.93 -13.13
CA LEU A 359 25.21 12.37 -11.81
C LEU A 359 26.31 12.14 -10.77
N GLY A 360 26.37 13.03 -9.78
CA GLY A 360 27.25 12.98 -8.62
C GLY A 360 26.65 13.71 -7.42
N GLY A 361 27.40 13.83 -6.33
CA GLY A 361 26.99 14.56 -5.15
C GLY A 361 26.04 13.78 -4.23
N SER A 362 25.16 14.49 -3.53
CA SER A 362 24.16 13.89 -2.65
C SER A 362 22.74 14.11 -3.17
N ALA A 363 21.78 13.33 -2.70
CA ALA A 363 20.37 13.51 -3.06
C ALA A 363 19.81 14.91 -2.75
N GLN A 364 20.42 15.62 -1.78
CA GLN A 364 20.04 16.98 -1.41
C GLN A 364 20.76 18.05 -2.25
N LYS A 365 21.97 17.75 -2.72
CA LYS A 365 22.81 18.62 -3.55
C LYS A 365 23.35 17.81 -4.72
N PRO A 366 22.49 17.46 -5.70
CA PRO A 366 22.93 16.68 -6.85
C PRO A 366 23.86 17.52 -7.71
N LEU A 367 24.92 16.89 -8.19
CA LEU A 367 25.83 17.44 -9.19
C LEU A 367 25.50 16.79 -10.53
N VAL A 368 25.29 17.59 -11.56
CA VAL A 368 24.99 17.12 -12.92
C VAL A 368 26.10 17.58 -13.84
N TYR A 369 26.62 16.68 -14.66
CA TYR A 369 27.67 16.97 -15.62
C TYR A 369 27.25 16.47 -17.00
N GLY A 370 27.69 17.15 -18.05
CA GLY A 370 27.47 16.70 -19.43
C GLY A 370 26.60 17.66 -20.21
N ARG A 371 25.93 17.15 -21.24
CA ARG A 371 25.24 17.99 -22.23
C ARG A 371 23.84 17.47 -22.50
N LEU A 372 22.90 18.41 -22.57
CA LEU A 372 21.58 18.25 -23.19
C LEU A 372 21.54 19.15 -24.42
N ALA A 373 21.13 18.62 -25.55
CA ALA A 373 21.02 19.37 -26.80
C ALA A 373 19.67 19.09 -27.44
N LEU A 374 19.04 20.14 -27.93
CA LEU A 374 17.87 20.10 -28.77
C LEU A 374 18.28 20.72 -30.12
N ASP A 375 18.42 19.84 -31.12
CA ASP A 375 18.88 20.22 -32.46
C ASP A 375 17.69 20.30 -33.43
N LYS A 376 17.83 21.11 -34.50
CA LYS A 376 16.82 21.28 -35.56
C LYS A 376 15.46 21.72 -35.01
N VAL A 377 15.49 22.66 -34.08
CA VAL A 377 14.28 23.21 -33.46
C VAL A 377 13.51 23.98 -34.51
N ASP A 378 12.25 23.58 -34.68
CA ASP A 378 11.27 24.28 -35.49
C ASP A 378 9.97 24.37 -34.68
N ILE A 379 9.73 25.52 -34.06
CA ILE A 379 8.58 25.74 -33.19
C ILE A 379 7.83 26.97 -33.69
N ASP A 380 6.53 26.79 -33.90
CA ASP A 380 5.54 27.81 -34.20
C ASP A 380 4.45 27.70 -33.14
N GLY A 381 4.20 28.79 -32.43
CA GLY A 381 3.28 28.79 -31.32
C GLY A 381 2.79 30.19 -31.04
N HIS A 382 1.47 30.35 -30.89
CA HIS A 382 0.85 31.65 -30.61
C HIS A 382 1.31 32.24 -29.28
N TRP A 383 1.88 31.41 -28.41
CA TRP A 383 2.45 31.78 -27.11
C TRP A 383 3.88 32.33 -27.21
N MET A 384 4.54 32.25 -28.37
CA MET A 384 5.87 32.80 -28.58
C MET A 384 5.82 34.10 -29.38
N PRO A 385 6.70 35.08 -29.06
CA PRO A 385 6.75 36.34 -29.79
C PRO A 385 7.43 36.25 -31.16
N PHE A 386 8.02 35.10 -31.50
CA PHE A 386 8.67 34.82 -32.79
C PHE A 386 8.64 33.32 -33.09
N ASP A 387 8.68 32.99 -34.38
CA ASP A 387 8.89 31.61 -34.85
C ASP A 387 10.37 31.28 -34.78
N MET A 388 10.68 30.05 -34.36
CA MET A 388 12.05 29.57 -34.27
C MET A 388 12.26 28.51 -35.32
N THR A 389 13.17 28.73 -36.27
CA THR A 389 13.40 27.81 -37.41
C THR A 389 14.87 27.43 -37.52
N ASP A 390 15.16 26.12 -37.63
CA ASP A 390 16.54 25.57 -37.67
C ASP A 390 17.40 25.99 -36.46
N GLY A 391 16.74 26.18 -35.32
CA GLY A 391 17.41 26.58 -34.09
C GLY A 391 18.13 25.43 -33.40
N ARG A 392 19.07 25.78 -32.54
CA ARG A 392 19.79 24.84 -31.69
C ARG A 392 19.87 25.38 -30.28
N LEU A 393 19.42 24.58 -29.31
CA LEU A 393 19.54 24.86 -27.89
C LEU A 393 20.44 23.83 -27.23
N VAL A 394 21.46 24.29 -26.52
CA VAL A 394 22.41 23.42 -25.81
C VAL A 394 22.51 23.87 -24.36
N VAL A 395 22.30 22.94 -23.43
CA VAL A 395 22.59 23.14 -22.01
C VAL A 395 23.81 22.33 -21.65
N ASN A 396 24.88 23.00 -21.23
CA ASN A 396 26.08 22.36 -20.68
C ASN A 396 26.01 22.42 -19.14
N PHE A 397 26.06 21.26 -18.49
CA PHE A 397 26.02 21.14 -17.03
C PHE A 397 27.44 20.95 -16.48
N ASP A 398 27.78 21.71 -15.45
CA ASP A 398 29.04 21.59 -14.70
C ASP A 398 28.78 21.63 -13.19
N GLY A 399 28.40 20.48 -12.64
CA GLY A 399 28.12 20.31 -11.22
C GLY A 399 26.80 20.96 -10.83
N MET A 400 26.86 22.09 -10.12
CA MET A 400 25.67 22.83 -9.65
C MET A 400 25.28 23.99 -10.57
N THR A 401 26.08 24.26 -11.60
CA THR A 401 25.82 25.34 -12.56
C THR A 401 25.53 24.76 -13.94
N SER A 402 24.87 25.56 -14.77
CA SER A 402 24.64 25.22 -16.17
C SER A 402 24.70 26.48 -17.02
N THR A 403 25.13 26.33 -18.27
CA THR A 403 25.08 27.38 -19.29
C THR A 403 24.12 26.96 -20.39
N LEU A 404 23.20 27.86 -20.76
CA LEU A 404 22.30 27.69 -21.90
C LEU A 404 22.84 28.50 -23.07
N GLU A 405 23.09 27.83 -24.18
CA GLU A 405 23.52 28.41 -25.45
C GLU A 405 22.42 28.19 -26.48
N GLY A 406 21.97 29.27 -27.12
CA GLY A 406 21.01 29.24 -28.22
C GLY A 406 21.65 29.79 -29.47
N ALA A 407 21.50 29.10 -30.58
CA ALA A 407 21.76 29.64 -31.91
C ALA A 407 20.47 29.54 -32.72
N ASP A 408 19.99 30.67 -33.23
CA ASP A 408 18.87 30.71 -34.17
C ASP A 408 19.40 31.12 -35.54
N ARG A 409 18.91 30.46 -36.58
CA ARG A 409 19.27 30.77 -37.95
C ARG A 409 18.11 31.54 -38.58
N HIS A 410 17.99 32.81 -38.18
CA HIS A 410 17.03 33.71 -38.81
C HIS A 410 17.32 33.82 -40.32
N ASP A 411 16.32 33.59 -41.16
CA ASP A 411 16.39 33.85 -42.61
C ASP A 411 16.68 35.35 -42.84
N PRO A 412 17.78 35.75 -43.49
CA PRO A 412 18.11 37.16 -43.72
C PRO A 412 17.16 37.94 -44.64
N ARG A 413 16.04 37.35 -45.10
CA ARG A 413 15.14 37.97 -46.09
C ARG A 413 14.09 38.93 -45.54
N ALA A 414 13.99 39.12 -44.23
CA ALA A 414 13.17 40.18 -43.64
C ALA A 414 14.00 41.47 -43.41
N VAL A 415 14.56 42.04 -44.47
CA VAL A 415 14.98 43.45 -44.48
C VAL A 415 13.85 44.24 -45.12
N GLU A 416 12.97 44.78 -44.29
CA GLU A 416 12.08 45.87 -44.70
C GLU A 416 12.60 47.17 -44.07
N PRO A 417 13.00 48.18 -44.87
CA PRO A 417 13.45 49.45 -44.34
C PRO A 417 12.23 50.28 -43.92
N VAL A 418 12.03 50.45 -42.61
CA VAL A 418 11.05 51.42 -42.11
C VAL A 418 11.69 52.81 -42.17
N ARG A 419 11.04 53.72 -42.90
CA ARG A 419 11.30 55.16 -42.91
C ARG A 419 10.81 55.83 -41.65
#